data_AF-A0A9D5CJA9-F1
#
_entry.id   AF-A0A9D5CJA9-F1
#
_cell.length_a   1.000
_cell.length_b   1.000
_cell.length_c   1.000
_cell.angle_alpha   90.00
_cell.angle_beta   90.00
_cell.angle_gamma   90.00
#
_symmetry.space_group_name_H-M   'P 1'
#
loop_
_entity.id
_entity.type
_entity.pdbx_description
1 polymer ?
#
loop_
_entity_poly.entity_id
_entity_poly.type
_entity_poly.pdbx_seq_one_letter_code
_entity_poly.pdbx_strand_id
1 'polypeptide(L)'
;MTEYPPYKSVAALNCVILGCANIWDLDRAYETFEAISGKLGMVPDIHSYNALICAFGKLKKTSEASKVFEHLVSLGVKPNATTYTLLVDAHLVNRDQKAAVSVVDEMVNAGFTPSKQTLKKVRRRCSREMDFDNDEKVQSLARQFKLRMGSEVRREMLYNLEYSAEY
;
A
#
# COMPACT_ATOMS: atom_id res chain seq x y z
N MET A 1 -44.22 -16.84 -8.73
CA MET A 1 -43.21 -16.36 -7.76
C MET A 1 -42.27 -15.44 -8.51
N THR A 2 -42.33 -14.14 -8.28
CA THR A 2 -41.31 -13.21 -8.79
C THR A 2 -40.05 -13.46 -7.97
N GLU A 3 -39.11 -14.25 -8.51
CA GLU A 3 -37.74 -14.30 -7.97
C GLU A 3 -37.17 -12.89 -8.10
N TYR A 4 -37.13 -12.16 -6.99
CA TYR A 4 -36.33 -10.95 -6.93
C TYR A 4 -34.88 -11.39 -7.12
N PRO A 5 -34.17 -10.91 -8.16
CA PRO A 5 -32.76 -11.23 -8.31
C PRO A 5 -32.05 -10.84 -7.01
N PRO A 6 -31.13 -11.68 -6.50
CA PRO A 6 -30.44 -11.41 -5.25
C PRO A 6 -29.84 -10.00 -5.31
N TYR A 7 -30.00 -9.22 -4.24
CA TYR A 7 -29.46 -7.88 -4.15
C TYR A 7 -27.96 -7.92 -4.43
N LYS A 8 -27.56 -7.39 -5.58
CA LYS A 8 -26.15 -7.33 -6.00
C LYS A 8 -25.47 -6.22 -5.20
N SER A 9 -24.39 -6.55 -4.50
CA SER A 9 -23.67 -5.60 -3.63
C SER A 9 -22.19 -5.61 -3.96
N VAL A 10 -21.67 -4.47 -4.42
CA VAL A 10 -20.23 -4.27 -4.68
C VAL A 10 -19.45 -4.47 -3.39
N ALA A 11 -19.96 -3.98 -2.26
CA ALA A 11 -19.32 -4.16 -0.96
C ALA A 11 -19.19 -5.64 -0.56
N ALA A 12 -20.20 -6.47 -0.81
CA ALA A 12 -20.12 -7.91 -0.55
C ALA A 12 -19.08 -8.59 -1.44
N LEU A 13 -19.03 -8.21 -2.72
CA LEU A 13 -18.04 -8.74 -3.67
C LEU A 13 -16.61 -8.30 -3.32
N ASN A 14 -16.43 -7.08 -2.81
CA ASN A 14 -15.14 -6.59 -2.30
C ASN A 14 -14.65 -7.45 -1.13
N CYS A 15 -15.54 -7.91 -0.25
CA CYS A 15 -15.19 -8.88 0.80
C CYS A 15 -14.75 -10.23 0.23
N VAL A 16 -15.38 -10.70 -0.85
CA VAL A 16 -14.97 -11.93 -1.55
C VAL A 16 -13.56 -11.77 -2.14
N ILE A 17 -13.29 -10.66 -2.85
CA ILE A 17 -11.96 -10.37 -3.42
C ILE A 17 -10.89 -10.35 -2.30
N LEU A 18 -11.16 -9.68 -1.19
CA LEU A 18 -10.24 -9.65 -0.03
C LEU A 18 -10.08 -11.03 0.64
N GLY A 19 -11.15 -11.82 0.70
CA GLY A 19 -11.11 -13.20 1.18
C GLY A 19 -10.18 -14.06 0.32
N CYS A 20 -10.36 -14.03 -0.99
CA CYS A 20 -9.52 -14.70 -1.98
C CYS A 20 -8.05 -14.27 -1.85
N ALA A 21 -7.79 -12.96 -1.67
CA ALA A 21 -6.46 -12.43 -1.42
C ALA A 21 -5.79 -13.02 -0.17
N ASN A 22 -6.55 -13.27 0.90
CA ASN A 22 -6.01 -13.84 2.14
C ASN A 22 -5.68 -15.33 2.03
N ILE A 23 -6.37 -16.06 1.15
CA ILE A 23 -6.10 -17.49 0.86
C ILE A 23 -5.22 -17.69 -0.38
N TRP A 24 -4.69 -16.59 -0.93
CA TRP A 24 -3.72 -16.56 -2.02
C TRP A 24 -4.28 -17.03 -3.37
N ASP A 25 -5.59 -16.93 -3.52
CA ASP A 25 -6.30 -17.29 -4.73
C ASP A 25 -6.55 -16.05 -5.59
N LEU A 26 -5.57 -15.70 -6.42
CA LEU A 26 -5.65 -14.53 -7.30
C LEU A 26 -6.64 -14.73 -8.44
N ASP A 27 -6.79 -15.97 -8.92
CA ASP A 27 -7.67 -16.26 -10.05
C ASP A 27 -9.11 -15.98 -9.64
N ARG A 28 -9.56 -16.50 -8.49
CA ARG A 28 -10.90 -16.17 -7.96
C ARG A 28 -11.04 -14.70 -7.59
N ALA A 29 -10.00 -14.05 -7.07
CA ALA A 29 -10.05 -12.62 -6.77
C ALA A 29 -10.30 -11.79 -8.04
N TYR A 30 -9.58 -12.10 -9.12
CA TYR A 30 -9.69 -11.43 -10.41
C TYR A 30 -11.01 -11.75 -11.12
N GLU A 31 -11.42 -13.03 -11.15
CA GLU A 31 -12.72 -13.45 -11.69
C GLU A 31 -13.89 -12.76 -10.98
N THR A 32 -13.82 -12.62 -9.66
CA THR A 32 -14.85 -11.91 -8.88
C THR A 32 -14.89 -10.44 -9.27
N PHE A 33 -13.73 -9.79 -9.44
CA PHE A 33 -13.65 -8.40 -9.87
C PHE A 33 -14.23 -8.20 -11.28
N GLU A 34 -13.84 -9.02 -12.25
CA GLU A 34 -14.37 -8.97 -13.63
C GLU A 34 -15.88 -9.24 -13.67
N ALA A 35 -16.37 -10.13 -12.79
CA ALA A 35 -17.79 -10.42 -12.69
C ALA A 35 -18.65 -9.22 -12.24
N ILE A 36 -18.09 -8.24 -11.51
CA ILE A 36 -18.79 -7.02 -11.09
C ILE A 36 -19.35 -6.31 -12.33
N SER A 37 -18.49 -6.04 -13.32
CA SER A 37 -18.88 -5.39 -14.57
C SER A 37 -19.54 -6.38 -15.54
N GLY A 38 -18.85 -7.47 -15.87
CA GLY A 38 -19.21 -8.32 -17.00
C GLY A 38 -20.47 -9.17 -16.79
N LYS A 39 -20.65 -9.74 -15.58
CA LYS A 39 -21.78 -10.64 -15.28
C LYS A 39 -22.90 -9.95 -14.51
N LEU A 40 -22.53 -9.03 -13.62
CA LEU A 40 -23.47 -8.40 -12.69
C LEU A 40 -23.95 -7.04 -13.16
N GLY A 41 -23.28 -6.40 -14.13
CA GLY A 41 -23.65 -5.09 -14.66
C GLY A 41 -23.50 -3.97 -13.63
N MET A 42 -22.62 -4.15 -12.64
CA MET A 42 -22.29 -3.18 -11.60
C MET A 42 -20.98 -2.47 -11.93
N VAL A 43 -20.71 -1.35 -11.27
CA VAL A 43 -19.46 -0.60 -11.45
C VAL A 43 -18.52 -0.89 -10.27
N PRO A 44 -17.30 -1.40 -10.52
CA PRO A 44 -16.28 -1.52 -9.48
C PRO A 44 -15.97 -0.16 -8.87
N ASP A 45 -15.90 -0.10 -7.54
CA ASP A 45 -15.57 1.12 -6.82
C ASP A 45 -14.10 1.14 -6.38
N ILE A 46 -13.68 2.24 -5.76
CA ILE A 46 -12.31 2.38 -5.23
C ILE A 46 -11.92 1.24 -4.27
N HIS A 47 -12.89 0.65 -3.57
CA HIS A 47 -12.65 -0.47 -2.66
C HIS A 47 -12.41 -1.77 -3.43
N SER A 48 -13.09 -1.98 -4.57
CA SER A 48 -12.82 -3.09 -5.50
C SER A 48 -11.39 -3.05 -6.02
N TYR A 49 -10.92 -1.88 -6.49
CA TYR A 49 -9.55 -1.70 -6.96
C TYR A 49 -8.52 -1.88 -5.83
N ASN A 50 -8.76 -1.28 -4.67
CA ASN A 50 -7.90 -1.45 -3.50
C ASN A 50 -7.81 -2.91 -3.06
N ALA A 51 -8.89 -3.68 -3.16
CA ALA A 51 -8.87 -5.11 -2.86
C ALA A 51 -7.95 -5.90 -3.81
N LEU A 52 -7.98 -5.62 -5.11
CA LEU A 52 -7.07 -6.22 -6.09
C LEU A 52 -5.61 -5.81 -5.88
N ILE A 53 -5.32 -4.52 -5.67
CA ILE A 53 -3.95 -4.04 -5.39
C ILE A 53 -3.39 -4.75 -4.14
N CYS A 54 -4.20 -4.87 -3.08
CA CYS A 54 -3.83 -5.60 -1.88
C CYS A 54 -3.54 -7.09 -2.18
N ALA A 55 -4.36 -7.74 -3.00
CA ALA A 55 -4.19 -9.14 -3.38
C ALA A 55 -2.87 -9.38 -4.12
N PHE A 56 -2.61 -8.61 -5.17
CA PHE A 56 -1.37 -8.71 -5.94
C PHE A 56 -0.14 -8.35 -5.09
N GLY A 57 -0.23 -7.29 -4.29
CA GLY A 57 0.85 -6.84 -3.41
C GLY A 57 1.28 -7.91 -2.39
N LYS A 58 0.33 -8.61 -1.75
CA LYS A 58 0.62 -9.70 -0.81
C LYS A 58 1.40 -10.85 -1.44
N LEU A 59 1.23 -11.08 -2.74
CA LEU A 59 1.85 -12.17 -3.48
C LEU A 59 3.07 -11.73 -4.30
N LYS A 60 3.67 -10.58 -3.95
CA LYS A 60 4.85 -9.99 -4.64
C LYS A 60 4.63 -9.69 -6.12
N LYS A 61 3.38 -9.67 -6.59
CA LYS A 61 3.00 -9.35 -7.97
C LYS A 61 2.86 -7.84 -8.16
N THR A 62 3.95 -7.12 -7.93
CA THR A 62 3.95 -5.64 -7.86
C THR A 62 3.67 -5.00 -9.21
N SER A 63 4.07 -5.65 -10.32
CA SER A 63 3.76 -5.16 -11.67
C SER A 63 2.24 -5.16 -11.91
N GLU A 64 1.57 -6.22 -11.49
CA GLU A 64 0.13 -6.39 -11.60
C GLU A 64 -0.62 -5.41 -10.69
N ALA A 65 -0.13 -5.21 -9.46
CA ALA A 65 -0.65 -4.17 -8.57
C ALA A 65 -0.56 -2.76 -9.22
N SER A 66 0.56 -2.46 -9.90
CA SER A 66 0.76 -1.19 -10.60
C SER A 66 -0.17 -1.05 -11.81
N LYS A 67 -0.36 -2.12 -12.59
CA LYS A 67 -1.32 -2.14 -13.71
C LYS A 67 -2.77 -1.89 -13.24
N VAL A 68 -3.16 -2.44 -12.09
CA VAL A 68 -4.49 -2.18 -11.50
C VAL A 68 -4.62 -0.71 -11.11
N PHE A 69 -3.58 -0.10 -10.55
CA PHE A 69 -3.56 1.33 -10.25
C PHE A 69 -3.65 2.20 -11.51
N GLU A 70 -2.84 1.92 -12.53
CA GLU A 70 -2.86 2.62 -13.81
C GLU A 70 -4.23 2.52 -14.48
N HIS A 71 -4.86 1.35 -14.46
CA HIS A 71 -6.21 1.13 -14.97
C HIS A 71 -7.26 1.93 -14.19
N LEU A 72 -7.14 2.00 -12.87
CA LEU A 72 -7.99 2.85 -12.04
C LEU A 72 -7.87 4.34 -12.46
N VAL A 73 -6.65 4.83 -12.66
CA VAL A 73 -6.40 6.23 -13.07
C VAL A 73 -6.94 6.49 -14.47
N SER A 74 -6.75 5.56 -15.41
CA SER A 74 -7.19 5.72 -16.81
C SER A 74 -8.71 5.78 -16.94
N LEU A 75 -9.45 5.14 -16.02
CA LEU A 75 -10.91 5.22 -15.91
C LEU A 75 -11.40 6.48 -15.18
N GLY A 76 -10.50 7.35 -14.71
CA GLY A 76 -10.85 8.56 -13.97
C GLY A 76 -11.31 8.29 -12.53
N VAL A 77 -11.16 7.06 -12.03
CA VAL A 77 -11.43 6.73 -10.62
C VAL A 77 -10.28 7.29 -9.78
N LYS A 78 -10.60 8.18 -8.85
CA LYS A 78 -9.57 8.89 -8.06
C LYS A 78 -8.94 7.94 -7.03
N PRO A 79 -7.61 7.71 -7.06
CA PRO A 79 -6.92 7.04 -5.96
C PRO A 79 -7.14 7.78 -4.64
N ASN A 80 -7.12 7.04 -3.53
CA ASN A 80 -7.17 7.62 -2.18
C ASN A 80 -5.91 7.25 -1.38
N ALA A 81 -5.82 7.77 -0.15
CA ALA A 81 -4.69 7.48 0.76
C ALA A 81 -4.46 5.97 0.98
N THR A 82 -5.54 5.17 0.98
CA THR A 82 -5.45 3.70 1.09
C THR A 82 -4.82 3.09 -0.16
N THR A 83 -5.20 3.56 -1.36
CA THR A 83 -4.62 3.10 -2.63
C THR A 83 -3.10 3.25 -2.66
N TYR A 84 -2.60 4.45 -2.35
CA TYR A 84 -1.15 4.69 -2.28
C TYR A 84 -0.47 3.86 -1.19
N THR A 85 -1.09 3.72 -0.01
CA THR A 85 -0.52 2.90 1.07
C THR A 85 -0.39 1.43 0.65
N LEU A 86 -1.35 0.90 -0.10
CA LEU A 86 -1.30 -0.48 -0.62
C LEU A 86 -0.19 -0.67 -1.65
N LEU A 87 0.03 0.31 -2.54
CA LEU A 87 1.16 0.29 -3.47
C LEU A 87 2.51 0.35 -2.75
N VAL A 88 2.65 1.22 -1.75
CA VAL A 88 3.86 1.24 -0.89
C VAL A 88 4.10 -0.14 -0.28
N ASP A 89 3.07 -0.74 0.33
CA ASP A 89 3.19 -2.07 0.94
C ASP A 89 3.58 -3.15 -0.10
N ALA A 90 3.06 -3.09 -1.32
CA ALA A 90 3.43 -4.01 -2.41
C ALA A 90 4.93 -3.90 -2.78
N HIS A 91 5.43 -2.68 -2.99
CA HIS A 91 6.86 -2.45 -3.27
C HIS A 91 7.75 -2.89 -2.11
N LEU A 92 7.35 -2.61 -0.86
CA LEU A 92 8.10 -3.05 0.31
C LEU A 92 8.15 -4.58 0.43
N VAL A 93 7.06 -5.28 0.14
CA VAL A 93 7.00 -6.74 0.11
C VAL A 93 7.98 -7.30 -0.95
N ASN A 94 8.14 -6.61 -2.09
CA ASN A 94 9.08 -6.97 -3.14
C ASN A 94 10.52 -6.45 -2.93
N ARG A 95 10.81 -5.85 -1.76
CA ARG A 95 12.11 -5.25 -1.42
C ARG A 95 12.54 -4.07 -2.30
N ASP A 96 11.60 -3.37 -2.89
CA ASP A 96 11.87 -2.19 -3.71
C ASP A 96 11.61 -0.91 -2.90
N GLN A 97 12.55 -0.53 -2.03
CA GLN A 97 12.40 0.69 -1.23
C GLN A 97 12.40 1.96 -2.05
N LYS A 98 13.07 1.97 -3.21
CA LYS A 98 13.17 3.15 -4.08
C LYS A 98 11.81 3.48 -4.66
N ALA A 99 11.13 2.48 -5.25
CA ALA A 99 9.77 2.66 -5.72
C ALA A 99 8.79 2.94 -4.57
N ALA A 100 8.96 2.29 -3.41
CA ALA A 100 8.12 2.58 -2.25
C ALA A 100 8.21 4.06 -1.80
N VAL A 101 9.40 4.67 -1.84
CA VAL A 101 9.58 6.10 -1.55
C VAL A 101 8.96 6.97 -2.65
N SER A 102 9.13 6.61 -3.92
CA SER A 102 8.49 7.32 -5.04
C SER A 102 6.96 7.37 -4.87
N VAL A 103 6.34 6.26 -4.51
CA VAL A 103 4.89 6.20 -4.25
C VAL A 103 4.49 7.07 -3.05
N VAL A 104 5.35 7.20 -2.03
CA VAL A 104 5.11 8.14 -0.91
C VAL A 104 5.16 9.59 -1.39
N ASP A 105 6.08 9.94 -2.29
CA ASP A 105 6.12 11.29 -2.88
C ASP A 105 4.87 11.56 -3.72
N GLU A 106 4.44 10.59 -4.53
CA GLU A 106 3.20 10.67 -5.31
C GLU A 106 1.97 10.85 -4.41
N MET A 107 1.92 10.12 -3.28
CA MET A 107 0.88 10.26 -2.27
C MET A 107 0.82 11.70 -1.72
N VAL A 108 1.98 12.30 -1.42
CA VAL A 108 2.09 13.68 -0.92
C VAL A 108 1.70 14.69 -1.99
N ASN A 109 2.16 14.51 -3.24
CA ASN A 109 1.81 15.36 -4.38
C ASN A 109 0.32 15.30 -4.71
N ALA A 110 -0.32 14.16 -4.48
CA ALA A 110 -1.77 13.99 -4.57
C ALA A 110 -2.54 14.60 -3.39
N GLY A 111 -1.86 15.24 -2.44
CA GLY A 111 -2.46 15.93 -1.30
C GLY A 111 -2.77 15.04 -0.09
N PHE A 112 -2.29 13.80 -0.07
CA PHE A 112 -2.50 12.88 1.05
C PHE A 112 -1.31 12.91 2.02
N THR A 113 -1.60 12.84 3.32
CA THR A 113 -0.56 12.74 4.36
C THR A 113 -0.21 11.26 4.62
N PRO A 114 1.05 10.84 4.42
CA PRO A 114 1.46 9.48 4.73
C PRO A 114 1.26 9.13 6.20
N SER A 115 0.76 7.92 6.48
CA SER A 115 0.61 7.49 7.87
C SER A 115 1.98 7.25 8.51
N LYS A 116 2.08 7.49 9.82
CA LYS A 116 3.27 7.16 10.63
C LYS A 116 3.69 5.69 10.47
N GLN A 117 2.72 4.77 10.32
CA GLN A 117 3.02 3.36 10.12
C GLN A 117 3.63 3.11 8.73
N THR A 118 3.10 3.73 7.67
CA THR A 118 3.64 3.66 6.31
C THR A 118 5.09 4.10 6.28
N LEU A 119 5.40 5.29 6.82
CA LEU A 119 6.78 5.80 6.86
C LEU A 119 7.71 4.89 7.67
N LYS A 120 7.24 4.31 8.80
CA LYS A 120 8.05 3.39 9.60
C LYS A 120 8.40 2.11 8.84
N LYS A 121 7.46 1.58 8.06
CA LYS A 121 7.70 0.38 7.23
C LYS A 121 8.75 0.67 6.16
N VAL A 122 8.65 1.81 5.48
CA VAL A 122 9.62 2.22 4.45
C VAL A 122 11.01 2.40 5.06
N ARG A 123 11.15 3.18 6.14
CA ARG A 123 12.43 3.36 6.84
C ARG A 123 13.08 2.06 7.30
N ARG A 124 12.26 1.15 7.88
CA ARG A 124 12.74 -0.17 8.28
C ARG A 124 13.28 -0.95 7.09
N ARG A 125 12.71 -0.77 5.89
CA ARG A 125 13.24 -1.39 4.67
C ARG A 125 14.53 -0.71 4.22
N CYS A 126 14.55 0.62 4.11
CA CYS A 126 15.75 1.38 3.75
C CYS A 126 16.95 1.00 4.62
N SER A 127 16.77 0.92 5.93
CA SER A 127 17.82 0.51 6.87
C SER A 127 18.31 -0.93 6.65
N ARG A 128 17.46 -1.86 6.19
CA ARG A 128 17.86 -3.25 5.92
C ARG A 128 18.64 -3.39 4.62
N GLU A 129 18.34 -2.54 3.65
CA GLU A 129 18.98 -2.53 2.32
C GLU A 129 20.11 -1.50 2.25
N MET A 130 20.49 -0.87 3.38
CA MET A 130 21.53 0.16 3.52
C MET A 130 21.31 1.39 2.62
N ASP A 131 20.05 1.74 2.37
CA ASP A 131 19.64 2.87 1.53
C ASP A 131 19.43 4.13 2.38
N PHE A 132 20.56 4.76 2.76
CA PHE A 132 20.56 5.91 3.67
C PHE A 132 19.90 7.15 3.07
N ASP A 133 20.06 7.39 1.76
CA ASP A 133 19.47 8.52 1.06
C ASP A 133 17.94 8.49 1.15
N ASN A 134 17.34 7.32 0.91
CA ASN A 134 15.90 7.15 1.03
C ASN A 134 15.42 7.16 2.50
N ASP A 135 16.21 6.66 3.47
CA ASP A 135 15.86 6.79 4.89
C ASP A 135 15.81 8.27 5.33
N GLU A 136 16.79 9.07 4.90
CA GLU A 136 16.85 10.51 5.19
C GLU A 136 15.68 11.25 4.55
N LYS A 137 15.35 10.94 3.29
CA LYS A 137 14.18 11.50 2.61
C LYS A 137 12.88 11.19 3.34
N VAL A 138 12.71 9.95 3.82
CA VAL A 138 11.52 9.59 4.61
C VAL A 138 11.51 10.28 5.98
N GLN A 139 12.68 10.51 6.58
CA GLN A 139 12.79 11.25 7.84
C GLN A 139 12.47 12.75 7.66
N SER A 140 12.91 13.38 6.57
CA SER A 140 12.59 14.78 6.27
C SER A 140 11.08 14.96 6.03
N LEU A 141 10.45 14.03 5.28
CA LEU A 141 9.00 13.98 5.12
C LEU A 141 8.27 13.82 6.47
N ALA A 142 8.75 12.93 7.34
CA ALA A 142 8.16 12.76 8.66
C ALA A 142 8.24 14.05 9.51
N ARG A 143 9.35 14.80 9.43
CA ARG A 143 9.50 16.10 10.10
C ARG A 143 8.55 17.15 9.53
N GLN A 144 8.39 17.21 8.21
CA GLN A 144 7.45 18.10 7.53
C GLN A 144 6.01 17.93 8.05
N PHE A 145 5.58 16.68 8.23
CA PHE A 145 4.24 16.36 8.76
C PHE A 145 4.19 16.27 10.30
N LYS A 146 5.25 16.69 11.00
CA LYS A 146 5.35 16.64 12.48
C LYS A 146 5.09 15.25 13.07
N LEU A 147 5.42 14.20 12.32
CA LEU A 147 5.24 12.80 12.73
C LEU A 147 6.42 12.35 13.60
N ARG A 148 6.15 12.05 14.87
CA ARG A 148 7.18 11.54 15.80
C ARG A 148 7.60 10.10 15.44
N MET A 149 8.72 9.96 14.74
CA MET A 149 9.30 8.66 14.34
C MET A 149 10.16 8.10 15.48
N GLY A 150 9.53 7.36 16.39
CA GLY A 150 10.23 6.82 17.56
C GLY A 150 11.38 5.88 17.18
N SER A 151 12.61 6.34 17.43
CA SER A 151 13.86 5.59 17.65
C SER A 151 15.08 6.52 17.81
N GLU A 152 14.94 7.84 17.60
CA GLU A 152 16.04 8.82 17.76
C GLU A 152 16.81 8.62 19.08
N VAL A 153 16.10 8.42 20.19
CA VAL A 153 16.72 8.25 21.52
C VAL A 153 17.54 6.95 21.66
N ARG A 154 17.15 5.83 21.02
CA ARG A 154 17.92 4.57 21.15
C ARG A 154 19.23 4.60 20.37
N ARG A 155 19.26 5.32 19.24
CA ARG A 155 20.45 5.42 18.40
C ARG A 155 21.47 6.35 19.05
N GLU A 156 21.02 7.47 19.64
CA GLU A 156 21.85 8.36 20.46
C GLU A 156 22.37 7.67 21.73
N MET A 157 21.54 6.88 22.43
CA MET A 157 22.00 6.11 23.60
C MET A 157 23.10 5.09 23.26
N LEU A 158 23.01 4.40 22.12
CA LEU A 158 24.04 3.44 21.70
C LEU A 158 25.35 4.13 21.30
N TYR A 159 25.25 5.25 20.57
CA TYR A 159 26.42 6.08 20.25
C TYR A 159 27.12 6.62 21.49
N ASN A 160 26.35 7.07 22.50
CA ASN A 160 26.90 7.57 23.76
C ASN A 160 27.50 6.45 24.63
N LEU A 161 26.99 5.22 24.53
CA LEU A 161 27.57 4.06 25.23
C LEU A 161 28.90 3.63 24.61
N GLU A 162 29.00 3.57 23.28
CA GLU A 162 30.24 3.21 22.57
C GLU A 162 31.35 4.24 22.78
N TYR A 163 31.03 5.53 22.95
CA TYR A 163 32.02 6.59 23.25
C TYR A 163 32.43 6.67 24.73
N SER A 164 31.64 6.06 25.63
CA SER A 164 31.92 6.06 27.08
C SER A 164 32.77 4.87 27.55
N ALA A 165 33.06 3.92 26.66
CA ALA A 165 33.80 2.69 26.97
C ALA A 165 35.32 2.76 26.69
N GLU A 166 35.83 3.91 26.25
CA GLU A 166 37.28 4.15 26.08
C GLU A 166 37.81 5.09 27.19
N TYR A 167 37.87 4.61 28.44
CA TYR A 167 38.72 5.19 29.51
C TYR A 167 39.11 4.13 30.53
#